data_AF-A0A5K1DN85-F1
#
_entry.id   AF-A0A5K1DN85-F1
#
_cell.length_a   1.000
_cell.length_b   1.000
_cell.length_c   1.000
_cell.angle_alpha   90.00
_cell.angle_beta   90.00
_cell.angle_gamma   90.00
#
_symmetry.space_group_name_H-M   'P 1'
#
loop_
_entity.id
_entity.type
_entity.pdbx_description
1 polymer ?
#
loop_
_entity_poly.entity_id
_entity_poly.type
_entity_poly.pdbx_seq_one_letter_code
_entity_poly.pdbx_strand_id
1 'polypeptide(L)' 'VVLVGHSAGGLSLTHAIHMFGPKKISAAVYAGAVMLRSGFITREDLAIVSSFHSSQTISI' A
#
# COMPACT_ATOMS: atom_id res chain seq x y z
N VAL A 1 -11.82 -6.06 -8.58
CA VAL A 1 -12.31 -5.39 -7.34
C VAL A 1 -11.80 -3.95 -7.26
N VAL A 2 -12.47 -3.09 -6.50
CA VAL A 2 -11.99 -1.73 -6.16
C VAL A 2 -11.48 -1.77 -4.73
N LEU A 3 -10.26 -1.27 -4.51
CA LEU A 3 -9.58 -1.34 -3.22
C LEU A 3 -9.43 0.10 -2.68
N VAL A 4 -9.78 0.34 -1.41
CA VAL A 4 -9.70 1.67 -0.78
C VAL A 4 -8.85 1.60 0.47
N GLY A 5 -7.84 2.47 0.55
CA GLY A 5 -6.93 2.59 1.68
C GLY A 5 -7.12 3.94 2.37
N HIS A 6 -7.18 3.94 3.70
CA HIS A 6 -7.27 5.14 4.53
C HIS A 6 -6.07 5.22 5.48
N SER A 7 -5.47 6.41 5.64
CA SER A 7 -4.30 6.61 6.51
C SER A 7 -3.16 5.61 6.20
N ALA A 8 -2.71 4.85 7.18
CA ALA A 8 -1.77 3.74 7.09
C ALA A 8 -2.19 2.60 6.14
N GLY A 9 -3.50 2.41 5.95
CA GLY A 9 -4.08 1.41 5.07
C GLY A 9 -3.68 1.61 3.60
N GLY A 10 -3.24 2.82 3.22
CA GLY A 10 -2.65 3.09 1.91
C GLY A 10 -1.41 2.24 1.60
N LEU A 11 -0.58 1.90 2.60
CA LEU A 11 0.59 1.05 2.38
C LEU A 11 0.21 -0.41 2.12
N SER A 12 -0.79 -0.93 2.83
CA SER A 12 -1.35 -2.26 2.55
C SER A 12 -2.06 -2.29 1.19
N LEU A 13 -2.74 -1.21 0.83
CA LEU A 13 -3.34 -1.04 -0.49
C LEU A 13 -2.29 -1.12 -1.59
N THR A 14 -1.19 -0.39 -1.41
CA THR A 14 -0.07 -0.33 -2.33
C THR A 14 0.53 -1.74 -2.50
N HIS A 15 0.73 -2.49 -1.42
CA HIS A 15 1.22 -3.86 -1.46
C HIS A 15 0.25 -4.81 -2.19
N ALA A 16 -1.06 -4.72 -1.93
CA ALA A 16 -2.06 -5.56 -2.59
C ALA A 16 -2.11 -5.29 -4.12
N ILE A 17 -1.99 -4.03 -4.54
CA ILE A 17 -1.92 -3.67 -5.97
C ILE A 17 -0.70 -4.33 -6.63
N HIS A 18 0.45 -4.36 -5.95
CA HIS A 18 1.64 -5.01 -6.45
C HIS A 18 1.49 -6.53 -6.57
N MET A 19 0.95 -7.19 -5.54
CA MET A 19 0.80 -8.66 -5.55
C MET A 19 -0.25 -9.17 -6.53
N PHE A 20 -1.38 -8.47 -6.65
CA PHE A 20 -2.52 -8.96 -7.43
C PHE A 20 -2.62 -8.34 -8.83
N GLY A 21 -1.99 -7.19 -9.04
CA GLY A 21 -1.89 -6.52 -10.33
C GLY A 21 -3.23 -6.04 -10.92
N PRO A 22 -3.19 -5.44 -12.12
CA PRO A 22 -4.38 -4.87 -12.77
C PRO A 22 -5.40 -5.93 -13.20
N LYS A 23 -4.99 -7.21 -13.25
CA LYS A 23 -5.87 -8.32 -13.65
C LYS A 23 -6.91 -8.67 -12.58
N LYS A 24 -6.66 -8.29 -11.32
CA LYS A 24 -7.57 -8.52 -10.19
C LYS A 24 -8.09 -7.22 -9.57
N ILE A 25 -7.29 -6.15 -9.61
CA ILE A 25 -7.65 -4.85 -9.04
C ILE A 25 -7.93 -3.88 -10.20
N SER A 26 -9.20 -3.44 -10.29
CA SER A 26 -9.67 -2.57 -11.37
C SER A 26 -9.40 -1.11 -11.06
N ALA A 27 -9.38 -0.73 -9.78
CA ALA A 27 -9.08 0.62 -9.33
C ALA A 27 -8.61 0.60 -7.87
N ALA A 28 -7.78 1.56 -7.50
CA ALA A 28 -7.30 1.77 -6.14
C ALA A 28 -7.49 3.23 -5.72
N VAL A 29 -8.06 3.45 -4.54
CA VAL A 29 -8.37 4.79 -4.01
C VAL A 29 -7.62 5.01 -2.70
N TYR A 30 -6.88 6.11 -2.63
CA TYR A 30 -6.15 6.55 -1.44
C TYR A 30 -6.88 7.73 -0.81
N ALA A 31 -7.65 7.49 0.25
CA ALA A 31 -8.42 8.52 0.94
C ALA A 31 -7.69 8.95 2.21
N GLY A 32 -7.09 10.15 2.22
CA GLY A 32 -6.29 10.61 3.36
C GLY A 32 -5.17 9.62 3.74
N ALA A 33 -4.67 8.88 2.76
CA ALA A 33 -3.79 7.74 2.95
C ALA A 33 -2.38 8.02 2.45
N VAL A 34 -1.41 7.33 3.06
CA VAL A 34 -0.01 7.40 2.64
C VAL A 34 0.09 6.78 1.25
N MET A 35 0.43 7.62 0.26
CA MET A 35 0.63 7.24 -1.13
C MET A 35 2.06 7.58 -1.52
N LEU A 36 2.79 6.58 -2.03
CA LEU A 36 4.16 6.79 -2.49
C LEU A 36 4.14 7.66 -3.76
N ARG A 37 4.91 8.76 -3.76
CA ARG A 37 4.79 9.87 -4.72
C ARG A 37 4.99 9.47 -6.19
N SER A 38 5.74 8.40 -6.44
CA SER A 38 5.97 7.85 -7.79
C SER A 38 5.12 6.62 -8.12
N GLY A 39 4.31 6.11 -7.19
CA GLY A 39 3.85 4.72 -7.26
C GLY A 39 5.02 3.74 -7.14
N PHE A 40 4.76 2.44 -7.32
CA PHE A 40 5.79 1.37 -7.27
C PHE A 40 6.81 1.58 -8.41
N ILE A 41 7.87 2.35 -8.17
CA ILE A 41 8.93 2.57 -9.17
C ILE A 41 10.28 2.14 -8.61
N THR A 42 10.54 2.24 -7.30
CA THR A 42 11.88 1.94 -6.77
C THR A 42 11.88 1.04 -5.53
N ARG A 43 13.04 0.41 -5.26
CA ARG A 43 13.19 -0.55 -4.15
C ARG A 43 13.01 0.10 -2.78
N GLU A 44 13.15 1.42 -2.66
CA GLU A 44 12.92 2.16 -1.42
C GLU A 44 11.44 2.12 -0.99
N ASP A 45 10.49 2.04 -1.92
CA ASP A 45 9.05 1.95 -1.65
C ASP A 45 8.69 0.65 -0.88
N LEU A 46 9.36 -0.45 -1.20
CA LEU A 46 9.23 -1.75 -0.52
C LEU A 46 9.74 -1.69 0.93
N ALA A 47 10.81 -0.94 1.17
CA ALA A 47 11.39 -0.80 2.51
C ALA A 47 10.45 -0.03 3.45
N ILE A 48 9.72 0.97 2.94
CA ILE A 48 8.73 1.74 3.72
C ILE A 48 7.53 0.86 4.11
N VAL A 49 7.00 0.08 3.16
CA VAL A 49 5.90 -0.87 3.45
C VAL A 49 6.33 -1.94 4.45
N SER A 50 7.53 -2.49 4.29
CA SER A 50 8.10 -3.49 5.21
C SER A 50 8.30 -2.93 6.63
N SER A 51 8.81 -1.70 6.73
CA SER A 51 9.00 -0.99 8.01
C SER A 51 7.66 -0.71 8.71
N PHE A 52 6.62 -0.40 7.96
CA PHE A 52 5.29 -0.18 8.51
C PHE A 52 4.64 -1.48 9.02
N HIS A 53 4.85 -2.60 8.32
CA HIS A 53 4.41 -3.92 8.76
C HIS A 53 5.08 -4.34 10.09
N SER A 54 6.37 -4.03 10.24
CA SER A 54 7.09 -4.25 11.49
C SER A 54 6.52 -3.41 12.66
N SER A 55 6.14 -2.15 12.39
CA SER A 55 5.60 -1.25 13.42
C SER A 55 4.17 -1.59 13.88
N GLN A 56 3.34 -2.22 13.03
CA GLN A 56 1.98 -2.64 13.43
C GLN A 56 1.97 -3.89 14.33
N THR A 57 3.03 -4.69 14.33
CA THR A 57 3.15 -5.87 15.22
C THR A 57 3.38 -5.47 16.69
N ILE A 58 3.79 -4.23 16.96
CA ILE A 58 4.06 -3.71 18.33
C ILE A 58 2.81 -3.06 18.97
N SER A 59 1.71 -2.94 18.22
CA SER A 59 0.45 -2.38 18.71
C SER A 59 -0.65 -3.45 18.74
N ILE A 60 -0.45 -4.52 19.51
CA ILE A 60 -1.53 -5.42 19.98
C ILE A 60 -1.39 -5.66 21.47
#